data_AF-A0A3D6D605-F1
#
_entry.id   AF-A0A3D6D605-F1
#
_cell.length_a   1.000
_cell.length_b   1.000
_cell.length_c   1.000
_cell.angle_alpha   90.00
_cell.angle_beta   90.00
_cell.angle_gamma   90.00
#
_symmetry.space_group_name_H-M   'P 1'
#
loop_
_entity.id
_entity.type
_entity.pdbx_description
1 polymer ?
#
loop_
_entity_poly.entity_id
_entity_poly.type
_entity_poly.pdbx_seq_one_letter_code
_entity_poly.pdbx_strand_id
1 'polypeptide(L)'
;MIANKDQTEPSSNQPLPNSSKIYVEGQIHADLKVPMREIRLHPTHSVSGETIENKPVQVYDTSGPWGDPSFQGKVSEGLPALRRDWILQRDDVESYDGREVLPLDNGYLSGKHEELAHRSEDGAILKQFPGLKRKPVRASKGHPVTQLWYARQGIITPEMEYIAIRENMGRAKAIEDAAKKPKNSLDHQHPGQPWGAQIPNQITAEFVRDEVARGRAIIPSNINHPELEPMIIGRNFLVKINANIGNSAVASSIEEEVEKMRWAAKWGADTVMDLSTGRNIHATREWILRNSPVPIGTVPIYQALEKVNGRAEDLTWEIYRDTLIEQAEQGVDYFTIHAGVLLRFVPMTAARATGIVSRGGSIMAKWCLSHHKENFLYTHWDDICEIMAAY
;
A
#
# COMPACT_ATOMS: atom_id res chain seq x y z
N MET A 1 23.05 0.26 -5.37
CA MET A 1 23.33 1.65 -5.75
C MET A 1 22.98 2.48 -4.54
N ILE A 2 24.01 2.98 -3.84
CA ILE A 2 23.89 3.72 -2.58
C ILE A 2 24.64 5.03 -2.84
N ALA A 3 23.96 6.15 -2.65
CA ALA A 3 24.55 7.46 -2.85
C ALA A 3 25.61 7.73 -1.77
N ASN A 4 26.76 8.24 -2.19
CA ASN A 4 27.73 8.90 -1.33
C ASN A 4 27.32 10.38 -1.16
N LYS A 5 27.77 11.01 -0.07
CA LYS A 5 27.21 12.25 0.54
C LYS A 5 27.07 13.51 -0.33
N ASP A 6 27.63 13.58 -1.54
CA ASP A 6 27.70 14.78 -2.38
C ASP A 6 27.05 14.61 -3.77
N GLN A 7 25.83 14.04 -3.82
CA GLN A 7 24.87 14.00 -4.96
C GLN A 7 25.36 13.64 -6.38
N THR A 8 24.81 12.58 -6.98
CA THR A 8 24.57 12.45 -8.44
C THR A 8 23.50 11.40 -8.78
N GLU A 9 22.35 11.40 -8.09
CA GLU A 9 21.14 10.69 -8.58
C GLU A 9 19.92 11.63 -8.51
N PRO A 10 18.90 11.45 -9.37
CA PRO A 10 17.67 12.21 -9.25
C PRO A 10 17.12 12.00 -7.84
N SER A 11 16.91 13.09 -7.09
CA SER A 11 15.96 13.02 -5.98
C SER A 11 14.61 12.58 -6.54
N SER A 12 13.85 11.77 -5.78
CA SER A 12 12.44 11.48 -6.12
C SER A 12 11.63 12.75 -6.47
N ASN A 13 12.05 13.94 -5.99
CA ASN A 13 11.46 15.25 -6.30
C ASN A 13 11.51 15.68 -7.77
N GLN A 14 12.40 15.14 -8.61
CA GLN A 14 12.47 15.60 -10.00
C GLN A 14 11.24 15.16 -10.82
N PRO A 15 10.57 16.06 -11.55
CA PRO A 15 9.44 15.68 -12.40
C PRO A 15 9.87 14.67 -13.46
N LEU A 16 8.97 13.77 -13.85
CA LEU A 16 9.19 12.91 -15.00
C LEU A 16 9.25 13.76 -16.29
N PRO A 17 10.13 13.43 -17.24
CA PRO A 17 10.35 14.26 -18.43
C PRO A 17 9.07 14.40 -19.26
N ASN A 18 8.86 15.60 -19.81
CA ASN A 18 7.70 15.96 -20.64
C ASN A 18 6.33 15.64 -20.03
N SER A 19 6.28 15.50 -18.70
CA SER A 19 5.10 15.06 -17.98
C SER A 19 4.59 16.13 -17.03
N SER A 20 3.28 16.21 -16.87
CA SER A 20 2.62 17.02 -15.84
C SER A 20 1.58 16.19 -15.10
N LYS A 21 1.48 16.41 -13.79
CA LYS A 21 0.39 15.89 -12.96
C LYS A 21 -0.90 16.61 -13.34
N ILE A 22 -1.98 15.85 -13.51
CA ILE A 22 -3.33 16.39 -13.70
C ILE A 22 -4.28 15.73 -12.71
N TYR A 23 -5.41 16.36 -12.44
CA TYR A 23 -6.45 15.82 -11.58
C TYR A 23 -7.77 15.79 -12.32
N VAL A 24 -8.47 14.65 -12.25
CA VAL A 24 -9.82 14.48 -12.78
C VAL A 24 -10.80 14.52 -11.62
N GLU A 25 -11.82 15.36 -11.72
CA GLU A 25 -12.81 15.54 -10.66
C GLU A 25 -13.83 14.38 -10.62
N GLY A 26 -14.32 14.11 -9.42
CA GLY A 26 -15.43 13.18 -9.19
C GLY A 26 -16.76 13.68 -9.77
N GLN A 27 -17.66 12.75 -10.07
CA GLN A 27 -19.02 13.03 -10.54
C GLN A 27 -20.07 12.77 -9.46
N ILE A 28 -19.88 11.73 -8.65
CA ILE A 28 -20.73 11.35 -7.51
C ILE A 28 -20.29 12.11 -6.26
N HIS A 29 -18.98 12.16 -6.02
CA HIS A 29 -18.35 12.85 -4.90
C HIS A 29 -17.52 14.04 -5.41
N ALA A 30 -18.07 15.25 -5.28
CA ALA A 30 -17.51 16.48 -5.87
C ALA A 30 -16.10 16.85 -5.37
N ASP A 31 -15.73 16.41 -4.16
CA ASP A 31 -14.42 16.72 -3.56
C ASP A 31 -13.29 15.80 -4.06
N LEU A 32 -13.60 14.77 -4.87
CA LEU A 32 -12.59 13.86 -5.38
C LEU A 32 -11.73 14.52 -6.45
N LYS A 33 -10.41 14.38 -6.27
CA LYS A 33 -9.39 14.76 -7.26
C LYS A 33 -8.51 13.56 -7.54
N VAL A 34 -8.72 12.92 -8.68
CA VAL A 34 -8.04 11.67 -9.04
C VAL A 34 -6.82 11.98 -9.92
N PRO A 35 -5.60 11.68 -9.45
CA PRO A 35 -4.38 12.03 -10.14
C PRO A 35 -4.15 11.12 -11.34
N MET A 36 -3.67 11.75 -12.40
CA MET A 36 -3.08 11.08 -13.56
C MET A 36 -1.84 11.86 -13.96
N ARG A 37 -1.07 11.28 -14.88
CA ARG A 37 0.05 11.97 -15.51
C ARG A 37 -0.25 12.14 -17.00
N GLU A 38 -0.06 13.35 -17.51
CA GLU A 38 -0.12 13.63 -18.95
C GLU A 38 1.28 13.78 -19.51
N ILE A 39 1.54 13.07 -20.61
CA ILE A 39 2.79 13.17 -21.36
C ILE A 39 2.54 14.01 -22.60
N ARG A 40 3.22 15.14 -22.71
CA ARG A 40 3.14 16.00 -23.89
C ARG A 40 3.90 15.35 -25.05
N LEU A 41 3.25 15.28 -26.21
CA LEU A 41 3.84 14.77 -27.44
C LEU A 41 4.34 15.93 -28.30
N HIS A 42 5.40 15.70 -29.07
CA HIS A 42 5.87 16.68 -30.05
C HIS A 42 4.86 16.77 -31.21
N PRO A 43 4.64 17.95 -31.83
CA PRO A 43 3.82 18.07 -33.03
C PRO A 43 4.33 17.19 -34.18
N THR A 44 3.42 16.67 -34.99
CA THR A 44 3.75 15.91 -36.20
C THR A 44 3.89 16.85 -37.39
N HIS A 45 5.05 16.85 -38.04
CA HIS A 45 5.26 17.61 -39.28
C HIS A 45 5.08 16.69 -40.50
N SER A 46 4.14 17.02 -41.36
CA SER A 46 3.88 16.29 -42.60
C SER A 46 4.86 16.68 -43.71
N VAL A 47 4.97 15.83 -44.73
CA VAL A 47 5.79 16.09 -45.93
C VAL A 47 5.27 17.30 -46.72
N SER A 48 3.97 17.64 -46.59
CA SER A 48 3.34 18.81 -47.20
C SER A 48 3.57 20.11 -46.42
N GLY A 49 4.31 20.09 -45.30
CA GLY A 49 4.60 21.26 -44.47
C GLY A 49 3.53 21.60 -43.43
N GLU A 50 2.45 20.82 -43.36
CA GLU A 50 1.42 20.96 -42.31
C GLU A 50 1.95 20.43 -40.98
N THR A 51 1.69 21.17 -39.90
CA THR A 51 2.01 20.77 -38.52
C THR A 51 0.73 20.41 -37.79
N ILE A 52 0.69 19.19 -37.24
CA ILE A 52 -0.46 18.64 -36.53
C ILE A 52 -0.10 18.51 -35.05
N GLU A 53 -0.84 19.20 -34.18
CA GLU A 53 -0.69 19.09 -32.74
C GLU A 53 -1.19 17.73 -32.25
N ASN A 54 -0.39 17.06 -31.42
CA ASN A 54 -0.72 15.76 -30.84
C ASN A 54 -1.34 15.94 -29.45
N LYS A 55 -2.48 15.31 -29.21
CA LYS A 55 -3.10 15.30 -27.87
C LYS A 55 -2.13 14.62 -26.86
N PRO A 56 -2.00 15.14 -25.63
CA PRO A 56 -1.22 14.48 -24.60
C PRO A 56 -1.73 13.06 -24.29
N VAL A 57 -0.81 12.18 -23.87
CA VAL A 57 -1.17 10.81 -23.45
C VAL A 57 -1.35 10.80 -21.95
N GLN A 58 -2.55 10.46 -21.49
CA GLN A 58 -2.85 10.23 -20.09
C GLN A 58 -2.40 8.82 -19.69
N VAL A 59 -1.67 8.73 -18.58
CA VAL A 59 -1.19 7.46 -18.02
C VAL A 59 -1.43 7.41 -16.51
N TYR A 60 -1.50 6.19 -16.01
CA TYR A 60 -1.61 5.92 -14.58
C TYR A 60 -0.39 6.49 -13.84
N ASP A 61 -0.61 7.04 -12.65
CA ASP A 61 0.43 7.66 -11.84
C ASP A 61 0.24 7.34 -10.36
N THR A 62 1.27 6.72 -9.78
CA THR A 62 1.34 6.25 -8.39
C THR A 62 2.22 7.15 -7.53
N SER A 63 2.85 8.18 -8.11
CA SER A 63 3.83 9.04 -7.41
C SER A 63 3.22 9.90 -6.28
N GLY A 64 1.88 9.97 -6.21
CA GLY A 64 1.16 10.79 -5.24
C GLY A 64 1.49 12.28 -5.30
N PRO A 65 1.26 13.02 -4.21
CA PRO A 65 1.63 14.44 -4.12
C PRO A 65 3.14 14.68 -4.29
N TRP A 66 3.99 13.71 -3.97
CA TRP A 66 5.45 13.84 -4.18
C TRP A 66 5.85 14.02 -5.64
N GLY A 67 5.04 13.53 -6.58
CA GLY A 67 5.24 13.73 -8.02
C GLY A 67 4.65 15.01 -8.57
N ASP A 68 3.95 15.81 -7.74
CA ASP A 68 3.35 17.08 -8.13
C ASP A 68 4.32 18.24 -7.80
N PRO A 69 4.84 18.97 -8.81
CA PRO A 69 5.75 20.10 -8.57
C PRO A 69 5.14 21.24 -7.73
N SER A 70 3.81 21.32 -7.66
CA SER A 70 3.11 22.31 -6.84
C SER A 70 3.06 21.94 -5.35
N PHE A 71 3.30 20.68 -5.00
CA PHE A 71 3.31 20.23 -3.61
C PHE A 71 4.63 20.60 -2.93
N GLN A 72 4.54 21.33 -1.82
CA GLN A 72 5.69 21.86 -1.07
C GLN A 72 5.83 21.24 0.33
N GLY A 73 5.24 20.05 0.55
CA GLY A 73 5.25 19.37 1.84
C GLY A 73 6.62 18.80 2.22
N LYS A 74 6.81 18.56 3.52
CA LYS A 74 8.04 17.94 4.06
C LYS A 74 7.77 16.54 4.57
N VAL A 75 8.77 15.66 4.43
CA VAL A 75 8.69 14.28 4.93
C VAL A 75 8.40 14.21 6.43
N SER A 76 8.85 15.19 7.21
CA SER A 76 8.57 15.33 8.65
C SER A 76 7.13 15.69 8.99
N GLU A 77 6.37 16.22 8.03
CA GLU A 77 4.96 16.61 8.20
C GLU A 77 4.03 15.51 7.68
N GLY A 78 4.51 14.68 6.76
CA GLY A 78 3.72 13.64 6.10
C GLY A 78 2.93 14.19 4.91
N LEU A 79 2.21 13.30 4.23
CA LEU A 79 1.29 13.65 3.16
C LEU A 79 -0.04 14.21 3.73
N PRO A 80 -0.78 15.01 2.94
CA PRO A 80 -2.14 15.38 3.28
C PRO A 80 -3.02 14.14 3.47
N ALA A 81 -3.84 14.16 4.53
CA ALA A 81 -4.77 13.08 4.87
C ALA A 81 -6.03 13.12 3.98
N LEU A 82 -5.86 12.92 2.67
CA LEU A 82 -6.88 13.02 1.62
C LEU A 82 -8.21 12.34 1.98
N ARG A 83 -8.17 11.11 2.50
CA ARG A 83 -9.36 10.30 2.76
C ARG A 83 -10.01 10.57 4.11
N ARG A 84 -9.40 11.40 4.97
CA ARG A 84 -9.82 11.58 6.37
C ARG A 84 -11.30 11.94 6.46
N ASP A 85 -11.74 12.91 5.67
CA ASP A 85 -13.12 13.39 5.73
C ASP A 85 -14.09 12.34 5.20
N TRP A 86 -13.69 11.54 4.20
CA TRP A 86 -14.52 10.46 3.64
C TRP A 86 -14.77 9.34 4.66
N ILE A 87 -13.77 9.09 5.52
CA ILE A 87 -13.82 8.08 6.58
C ILE A 87 -14.72 8.59 7.70
N LEU A 88 -14.55 9.84 8.15
CA LEU A 88 -15.34 10.41 9.24
C LEU A 88 -16.81 10.64 8.86
N GLN A 89 -17.09 11.05 7.62
CA GLN A 89 -18.45 11.34 7.15
C GLN A 89 -19.35 10.10 7.05
N ARG A 90 -18.80 8.88 7.06
CA ARG A 90 -19.59 7.64 7.09
C ARG A 90 -20.23 7.35 8.44
N ASP A 91 -19.75 8.03 9.49
CA ASP A 91 -20.27 7.90 10.86
C ASP A 91 -20.27 6.44 11.38
N ASP A 92 -19.30 5.65 10.94
CA ASP A 92 -19.14 4.25 11.31
C ASP A 92 -17.78 3.95 11.95
N VAL A 93 -17.04 4.99 12.34
CA VAL A 93 -15.77 4.90 13.06
C VAL A 93 -15.81 5.69 14.37
N GLU A 94 -15.12 5.19 15.39
CA GLU A 94 -14.91 5.88 16.66
C GLU A 94 -13.42 6.11 16.92
N SER A 95 -13.09 7.27 17.48
CA SER A 95 -11.72 7.56 17.93
C SER A 95 -11.49 7.02 19.34
N TYR A 96 -10.31 6.45 19.58
CA TYR A 96 -9.91 5.92 20.88
C TYR A 96 -8.42 6.15 21.13
N ASP A 97 -7.94 5.88 22.35
CA ASP A 97 -6.56 6.24 22.73
C ASP A 97 -5.49 5.41 22.02
N GLY A 98 -5.86 4.29 21.40
CA GLY A 98 -4.90 3.37 20.77
C GLY A 98 -4.10 2.57 21.78
N ARG A 99 -3.19 1.77 21.26
CA ARG A 99 -2.18 1.03 22.00
C ARG A 99 -0.98 1.94 22.31
N GLU A 100 -0.43 1.81 23.51
CA GLU A 100 0.85 2.45 23.85
C GLU A 100 2.01 1.78 23.10
N VAL A 101 2.89 2.60 22.50
CA VAL A 101 4.12 2.10 21.85
C VAL A 101 5.10 1.65 22.92
N LEU A 102 5.56 0.41 22.82
CA LEU A 102 6.50 -0.22 23.75
C LEU A 102 7.91 -0.25 23.13
N PRO A 103 8.98 -0.22 23.94
CA PRO A 103 10.35 -0.37 23.44
C PRO A 103 10.57 -1.63 22.59
N LEU A 104 9.81 -2.69 22.90
CA LEU A 104 9.87 -3.98 22.19
C LEU A 104 9.42 -3.86 20.73
N ASP A 105 8.57 -2.89 20.39
CA ASP A 105 8.08 -2.66 19.03
C ASP A 105 9.20 -2.20 18.09
N ASN A 106 10.24 -1.59 18.68
CA ASN A 106 11.47 -1.18 18.04
C ASN A 106 12.64 -2.13 18.34
N GLY A 107 12.40 -3.30 18.93
CA GLY A 107 13.42 -4.30 19.20
C GLY A 107 14.33 -3.99 20.41
N TYR A 108 13.86 -3.19 21.36
CA TYR A 108 14.57 -2.89 22.61
C TYR A 108 13.97 -3.62 23.81
N LEU A 109 14.83 -4.15 24.68
CA LEU A 109 14.41 -4.89 25.88
C LEU A 109 13.73 -4.00 26.94
N SER A 110 14.07 -2.71 27.00
CA SER A 110 13.43 -1.72 27.87
C SER A 110 13.76 -0.30 27.42
N GLY A 111 13.05 0.70 27.95
CA GLY A 111 13.34 2.11 27.67
C GLY A 111 14.77 2.52 28.02
N LYS A 112 15.38 1.90 29.03
CA LYS A 112 16.81 2.13 29.33
C LYS A 112 17.74 1.63 28.22
N HIS A 113 17.43 0.50 27.61
CA HIS A 113 18.22 -0.04 26.50
C HIS A 113 18.06 0.81 25.24
N GLU A 114 16.85 1.30 24.99
CA GLU A 114 16.56 2.27 23.94
C GLU A 114 17.36 3.56 24.15
N GLU A 115 17.30 4.16 25.35
CA GLU A 115 18.10 5.33 25.71
C GLU A 115 19.60 5.11 25.54
N LEU A 116 20.13 3.96 25.96
CA LEU A 116 21.55 3.62 25.85
C LEU A 116 21.99 3.51 24.38
N ALA A 117 21.23 2.79 23.55
CA ALA A 117 21.49 2.68 22.12
C ALA A 117 21.49 4.08 21.47
N HIS A 118 20.58 4.94 21.90
CA HIS A 118 20.47 6.32 21.41
C HIS A 118 21.59 7.26 21.87
N ARG A 119 22.31 6.96 22.95
CA ARG A 119 23.47 7.76 23.40
C ARG A 119 24.76 7.35 22.70
N SER A 120 24.85 6.12 22.20
CA SER A 120 26.02 5.65 21.44
C SER A 120 26.01 6.06 19.96
N GLU A 121 24.84 6.41 19.42
CA GLU A 121 24.68 6.89 18.03
C GLU A 121 24.71 8.43 18.00
N ASP A 122 25.91 9.01 18.08
CA ASP A 122 26.14 10.44 17.85
C ASP A 122 25.85 10.79 16.38
N GLY A 123 24.63 11.27 16.11
CA GLY A 123 24.29 11.90 14.83
C GLY A 123 22.83 11.70 14.44
N ALA A 124 22.03 12.75 14.58
CA ALA A 124 20.74 13.02 13.94
C ALA A 124 20.06 11.86 13.18
N ILE A 125 19.17 11.12 13.84
CA ILE A 125 18.24 10.19 13.17
C ILE A 125 16.82 10.44 13.70
N LEU A 126 15.87 10.56 12.78
CA LEU A 126 14.46 10.84 13.01
C LEU A 126 13.77 9.75 13.85
N LYS A 127 13.81 9.85 15.19
CA LYS A 127 13.43 8.75 16.10
C LYS A 127 11.95 8.37 16.09
N GLN A 128 11.08 9.36 16.14
CA GLN A 128 9.63 9.18 16.14
C GLN A 128 9.05 10.18 15.16
N PHE A 129 8.04 9.78 14.40
CA PHE A 129 7.41 10.67 13.44
C PHE A 129 6.78 11.87 14.19
N PRO A 130 7.25 13.11 13.95
CA PRO A 130 6.86 14.25 14.77
C PRO A 130 5.45 14.76 14.42
N GLY A 131 4.90 14.37 13.27
CA GLY A 131 3.64 14.86 12.73
C GLY A 131 2.38 14.11 13.19
N LEU A 132 2.49 12.93 13.82
CA LEU A 132 1.31 12.15 14.18
C LEU A 132 0.66 12.74 15.44
N LYS A 133 -0.29 13.66 15.23
CA LYS A 133 -1.09 14.30 16.29
C LYS A 133 -2.55 13.82 16.32
N ARG A 134 -2.82 12.65 15.75
CA ARG A 134 -4.19 12.10 15.67
C ARG A 134 -4.30 10.78 16.41
N LYS A 135 -5.40 10.64 17.14
CA LYS A 135 -5.82 9.37 17.71
C LYS A 135 -6.20 8.40 16.59
N PRO A 136 -5.91 7.09 16.71
CA PRO A 136 -6.41 6.10 15.79
C PRO A 136 -7.95 6.06 15.85
N VAL A 137 -8.53 5.59 14.76
CA VAL A 137 -9.94 5.25 14.67
C VAL A 137 -10.09 3.75 14.47
N ARG A 138 -11.23 3.23 14.91
CA ARG A 138 -11.67 1.85 14.68
C ARG A 138 -13.15 1.84 14.32
N ALA A 139 -13.62 0.76 13.73
CA ALA A 139 -15.03 0.50 13.51
C ALA A 139 -15.88 0.73 14.77
N SER A 140 -17.01 1.41 14.60
CA SER A 140 -18.05 1.50 15.61
C SER A 140 -18.63 0.12 15.93
N LYS A 141 -19.10 -0.07 17.17
CA LYS A 141 -19.57 -1.39 17.64
C LYS A 141 -20.61 -2.00 16.70
N GLY A 142 -20.30 -3.19 16.18
CA GLY A 142 -21.21 -3.99 15.34
C GLY A 142 -21.27 -3.58 13.87
N HIS A 143 -20.40 -2.67 13.41
CA HIS A 143 -20.39 -2.18 12.03
C HIS A 143 -19.00 -2.32 11.40
N PRO A 144 -18.73 -3.33 10.55
CA PRO A 144 -17.45 -3.44 9.86
C PRO A 144 -17.26 -2.30 8.86
N VAL A 145 -16.04 -1.82 8.71
CA VAL A 145 -15.68 -0.64 7.88
C VAL A 145 -15.05 -1.02 6.55
N THR A 146 -15.14 -2.30 6.18
CA THR A 146 -14.46 -2.84 5.01
C THR A 146 -15.18 -2.48 3.71
N GLN A 147 -14.40 -2.26 2.66
CA GLN A 147 -14.92 -2.05 1.30
C GLN A 147 -15.79 -3.22 0.81
N LEU A 148 -15.48 -4.45 1.24
CA LEU A 148 -16.29 -5.64 0.95
C LEU A 148 -17.69 -5.55 1.56
N TRP A 149 -17.79 -5.04 2.79
CA TRP A 149 -19.08 -4.87 3.45
C TRP A 149 -19.93 -3.83 2.72
N TYR A 150 -19.41 -2.62 2.47
CA TYR A 150 -20.14 -1.58 1.75
C TYR A 150 -20.61 -2.06 0.38
N ALA A 151 -19.73 -2.74 -0.36
CA ALA A 151 -20.04 -3.25 -1.68
C ALA A 151 -21.23 -4.23 -1.68
N ARG A 152 -21.28 -5.12 -0.68
CA ARG A 152 -22.39 -6.08 -0.49
C ARG A 152 -23.69 -5.42 -0.04
N GLN A 153 -23.62 -4.25 0.60
CA GLN A 153 -24.80 -3.43 0.90
C GLN A 153 -25.30 -2.61 -0.29
N GLY A 154 -24.63 -2.68 -1.45
CA GLY A 154 -24.98 -1.86 -2.60
C GLY A 154 -24.47 -0.41 -2.51
N ILE A 155 -23.57 -0.12 -1.57
CA ILE A 155 -23.02 1.22 -1.34
C ILE A 155 -21.80 1.42 -2.24
N ILE A 156 -21.79 2.53 -2.99
CA ILE A 156 -20.61 3.02 -3.70
C ILE A 156 -19.91 4.03 -2.78
N THR A 157 -18.67 3.71 -2.39
CA THR A 157 -17.86 4.59 -1.55
C THR A 157 -17.05 5.59 -2.40
N PRO A 158 -16.53 6.68 -1.80
CA PRO A 158 -15.57 7.56 -2.46
C PRO A 158 -14.36 6.83 -3.05
N GLU A 159 -13.85 5.77 -2.39
CA GLU A 159 -12.76 4.98 -2.97
C GLU A 159 -13.18 4.25 -4.26
N MET A 160 -14.39 3.70 -4.32
CA MET A 160 -14.88 3.00 -5.51
C MET A 160 -15.02 3.94 -6.71
N GLU A 161 -15.52 5.16 -6.49
CA GLU A 161 -15.53 6.18 -7.55
C GLU A 161 -14.11 6.61 -7.96
N TYR A 162 -13.26 6.89 -6.97
CA TYR A 162 -11.87 7.29 -7.20
C TYR A 162 -11.17 6.29 -8.13
N ILE A 163 -11.32 4.99 -7.84
CA ILE A 163 -10.79 3.89 -8.64
C ILE A 163 -11.38 3.87 -10.05
N ALA A 164 -12.70 4.03 -10.18
CA ALA A 164 -13.33 4.00 -11.50
C ALA A 164 -12.78 5.09 -12.41
N ILE A 165 -12.55 6.29 -11.88
CA ILE A 165 -11.91 7.38 -12.61
C ILE A 165 -10.45 7.03 -12.94
N ARG A 166 -9.70 6.55 -11.94
CA ARG A 166 -8.26 6.25 -12.06
C ARG A 166 -7.98 5.16 -13.09
N GLU A 167 -8.76 4.08 -13.07
CA GLU A 167 -8.63 2.96 -14.01
C GLU A 167 -8.97 3.36 -15.44
N ASN A 168 -9.86 4.33 -15.65
CA ASN A 168 -10.17 4.77 -17.01
C ASN A 168 -9.04 5.57 -17.65
N MET A 169 -8.21 6.31 -16.90
CA MET A 169 -7.15 7.19 -17.46
C MET A 169 -7.66 8.09 -18.60
N GLY A 170 -8.89 8.63 -18.45
CA GLY A 170 -9.55 9.44 -19.49
C GLY A 170 -10.01 8.69 -20.75
N ARG A 171 -9.90 7.35 -20.80
CA ARG A 171 -10.26 6.51 -21.95
C ARG A 171 -11.69 6.68 -22.46
N ALA A 172 -12.65 7.09 -21.62
CA ALA A 172 -14.02 7.33 -22.06
C ALA A 172 -14.08 8.34 -23.23
N LYS A 173 -13.28 9.40 -23.19
CA LYS A 173 -13.17 10.39 -24.29
C LYS A 173 -12.43 9.83 -25.51
N ALA A 174 -11.46 8.95 -25.30
CA ALA A 174 -10.68 8.34 -26.38
C ALA A 174 -11.48 7.27 -27.16
N ILE A 175 -12.36 6.52 -26.49
CA ILE A 175 -13.19 5.48 -27.11
C ILE A 175 -14.27 6.08 -28.02
N GLU A 176 -14.91 7.18 -27.60
CA GLU A 176 -15.83 7.94 -28.48
C GLU A 176 -15.13 8.44 -29.76
N ASP A 177 -13.88 8.89 -29.62
CA ASP A 177 -13.05 9.36 -30.74
C ASP A 177 -12.56 8.21 -31.64
N ALA A 178 -12.28 7.02 -31.08
CA ALA A 178 -11.67 5.88 -31.78
C ALA A 178 -12.64 5.13 -32.70
N ALA A 179 -13.94 5.08 -32.36
CA ALA A 179 -14.96 4.40 -33.18
C ALA A 179 -15.10 4.99 -34.61
N LYS A 180 -14.54 6.18 -34.84
CA LYS A 180 -14.58 6.91 -36.12
C LYS A 180 -13.23 6.96 -36.85
N LYS A 181 -12.17 6.35 -36.31
CA LYS A 181 -10.80 6.51 -36.83
C LYS A 181 -10.28 5.25 -37.56
N PRO A 182 -9.44 5.43 -38.60
CA PRO A 182 -8.87 4.33 -39.36
C PRO A 182 -7.90 3.47 -38.52
N LYS A 183 -7.67 2.21 -38.94
CA LYS A 183 -6.82 1.23 -38.23
C LYS A 183 -5.37 1.68 -37.97
N ASN A 184 -4.88 2.69 -38.69
CA ASN A 184 -3.56 3.29 -38.51
C ASN A 184 -3.56 4.45 -37.48
N SER A 185 -4.65 4.63 -36.73
CA SER A 185 -4.71 5.58 -35.62
C SER A 185 -3.95 5.04 -34.40
N LEU A 186 -3.25 5.92 -33.69
CA LEU A 186 -2.63 5.64 -32.40
C LEU A 186 -3.64 5.16 -31.33
N ASP A 187 -4.93 5.48 -31.52
CA ASP A 187 -6.01 5.11 -30.60
C ASP A 187 -6.55 3.69 -30.87
N HIS A 188 -6.03 2.98 -31.88
CA HIS A 188 -6.45 1.61 -32.18
C HIS A 188 -5.81 0.61 -31.21
N GLN A 189 -6.62 0.10 -30.27
CA GLN A 189 -6.22 -0.95 -29.35
C GLN A 189 -6.62 -2.34 -29.89
N HIS A 190 -5.68 -3.28 -29.94
CA HIS A 190 -5.97 -4.68 -30.25
C HIS A 190 -6.87 -5.29 -29.16
N PRO A 191 -7.94 -6.04 -29.49
CA PRO A 191 -8.89 -6.56 -28.50
C PRO A 191 -8.27 -7.54 -27.49
N GLY A 192 -7.15 -8.16 -27.84
CA GLY A 192 -6.42 -9.10 -26.98
C GLY A 192 -7.17 -10.42 -26.76
N GLN A 193 -6.69 -11.24 -25.82
CA GLN A 193 -7.35 -12.47 -25.38
C GLN A 193 -7.42 -12.47 -23.84
N PRO A 194 -8.59 -12.15 -23.25
CA PRO A 194 -8.75 -12.05 -21.80
C PRO A 194 -8.88 -13.40 -21.07
N TRP A 195 -8.94 -14.52 -21.79
CA TRP A 195 -9.12 -15.87 -21.23
C TRP A 195 -10.35 -15.98 -20.31
N GLY A 196 -11.45 -15.35 -20.71
CA GLY A 196 -12.70 -15.31 -19.94
C GLY A 196 -12.79 -14.22 -18.87
N ALA A 197 -11.82 -13.29 -18.80
CA ALA A 197 -11.98 -12.07 -18.00
C ALA A 197 -13.10 -11.18 -18.58
N GLN A 198 -13.79 -10.47 -17.70
CA GLN A 198 -14.92 -9.58 -18.02
C GLN A 198 -14.47 -8.13 -17.87
N ILE A 199 -13.55 -7.70 -18.73
CA ILE A 199 -13.02 -6.33 -18.72
C ILE A 199 -13.98 -5.45 -19.53
N PRO A 200 -14.68 -4.48 -18.92
CA PRO A 200 -15.58 -3.61 -19.65
C PRO A 200 -14.79 -2.54 -20.43
N ASN A 201 -15.43 -1.94 -21.43
CA ASN A 201 -14.84 -0.82 -22.18
C ASN A 201 -14.62 0.41 -21.30
N GLN A 202 -15.49 0.60 -20.31
CA GLN A 202 -15.41 1.68 -19.33
C GLN A 202 -15.60 1.10 -17.94
N ILE A 203 -14.73 1.48 -17.01
CA ILE A 203 -14.87 1.14 -15.60
C ILE A 203 -15.83 2.13 -14.95
N THR A 204 -16.94 1.67 -14.38
CA THR A 204 -17.86 2.52 -13.59
C THR A 204 -17.68 2.22 -12.10
N ALA A 205 -18.09 3.17 -11.24
CA ALA A 205 -18.07 2.95 -9.78
C ALA A 205 -18.95 1.76 -9.38
N GLU A 206 -20.05 1.54 -10.09
CA GLU A 206 -20.92 0.37 -9.92
C GLU A 206 -20.22 -0.95 -10.30
N PHE A 207 -19.45 -0.97 -11.40
CA PHE A 207 -18.66 -2.15 -11.76
C PHE A 207 -17.59 -2.45 -10.71
N VAL A 208 -16.93 -1.42 -10.18
CA VAL A 208 -15.97 -1.57 -9.06
C VAL A 208 -16.65 -2.18 -7.85
N ARG A 209 -17.80 -1.64 -7.43
CA ARG A 209 -18.62 -2.17 -6.33
C ARG A 209 -18.96 -3.65 -6.55
N ASP A 210 -19.44 -4.00 -7.74
CA ASP A 210 -19.83 -5.37 -8.10
C ASP A 210 -18.68 -6.37 -8.00
N GLU A 211 -17.49 -5.99 -8.47
CA GLU A 211 -16.30 -6.83 -8.41
C GLU A 211 -15.79 -7.03 -6.98
N VAL A 212 -15.91 -6.00 -6.14
CA VAL A 212 -15.59 -6.07 -4.71
C VAL A 212 -16.62 -6.94 -3.98
N ALA A 213 -17.92 -6.75 -4.21
CA ALA A 213 -18.99 -7.47 -3.53
C ALA A 213 -18.90 -9.00 -3.70
N ARG A 214 -18.50 -9.45 -4.91
CA ARG A 214 -18.30 -10.86 -5.25
C ARG A 214 -16.90 -11.40 -4.89
N GLY A 215 -16.04 -10.59 -4.29
CA GLY A 215 -14.70 -10.98 -3.85
C GLY A 215 -13.69 -11.24 -4.96
N ARG A 216 -13.91 -10.68 -6.16
CA ARG A 216 -12.99 -10.83 -7.31
C ARG A 216 -12.00 -9.66 -7.44
N ALA A 217 -12.23 -8.59 -6.69
CA ALA A 217 -11.32 -7.48 -6.53
C ALA A 217 -11.31 -6.96 -5.09
N ILE A 218 -10.23 -6.28 -4.70
CA ILE A 218 -10.05 -5.70 -3.37
C ILE A 218 -9.53 -4.27 -3.45
N ILE A 219 -9.85 -3.47 -2.42
CA ILE A 219 -9.40 -2.08 -2.25
C ILE A 219 -8.68 -2.00 -0.88
N PRO A 220 -7.36 -2.23 -0.84
CA PRO A 220 -6.59 -2.17 0.41
C PRO A 220 -6.52 -0.71 0.88
N SER A 221 -7.26 -0.38 1.94
CA SER A 221 -7.55 1.02 2.28
C SER A 221 -7.91 1.23 3.75
N ASN A 222 -6.99 0.88 4.65
CA ASN A 222 -7.18 0.98 6.10
C ASN A 222 -7.63 2.41 6.49
N ILE A 223 -8.58 2.52 7.42
CA ILE A 223 -9.13 3.79 7.89
C ILE A 223 -8.10 4.69 8.60
N ASN A 224 -7.00 4.12 9.10
CA ASN A 224 -5.88 4.85 9.69
C ASN A 224 -4.80 5.25 8.68
N HIS A 225 -5.00 4.95 7.39
CA HIS A 225 -4.17 5.42 6.27
C HIS A 225 -4.93 6.41 5.36
N PRO A 226 -5.26 7.61 5.87
CA PRO A 226 -5.95 8.62 5.10
C PRO A 226 -5.07 9.33 4.07
N GLU A 227 -3.74 9.18 4.12
CA GLU A 227 -2.82 9.69 3.11
C GLU A 227 -2.92 8.96 1.75
N LEU A 228 -3.51 7.76 1.75
CA LEU A 228 -3.65 6.88 0.60
C LEU A 228 -4.46 7.52 -0.54
N GLU A 229 -3.95 7.39 -1.77
CA GLU A 229 -4.70 7.53 -3.01
C GLU A 229 -5.27 6.16 -3.42
N PRO A 230 -6.60 5.93 -3.36
CA PRO A 230 -7.17 4.59 -3.55
C PRO A 230 -6.82 3.92 -4.88
N MET A 231 -6.66 2.60 -4.83
CA MET A 231 -6.38 1.75 -5.98
C MET A 231 -7.06 0.38 -5.81
N ILE A 232 -7.19 -0.37 -6.91
CA ILE A 232 -7.85 -1.68 -6.94
C ILE A 232 -6.95 -2.78 -7.47
N ILE A 233 -7.06 -3.96 -6.85
CA ILE A 233 -6.42 -5.19 -7.28
C ILE A 233 -7.50 -6.18 -7.69
N GLY A 234 -7.52 -6.58 -8.96
CA GLY A 234 -8.47 -7.56 -9.48
C GLY A 234 -8.22 -7.89 -10.94
N ARG A 235 -8.69 -9.05 -11.39
CA ARG A 235 -8.41 -9.58 -12.74
C ARG A 235 -8.93 -8.68 -13.88
N ASN A 236 -9.99 -7.93 -13.65
CA ASN A 236 -10.65 -7.11 -14.66
C ASN A 236 -10.18 -5.65 -14.70
N PHE A 237 -9.09 -5.35 -13.99
CA PHE A 237 -8.49 -4.02 -13.88
C PHE A 237 -7.07 -4.05 -14.46
N LEU A 238 -6.39 -2.90 -14.50
CA LEU A 238 -4.96 -2.87 -14.83
C LEU A 238 -4.18 -3.79 -13.90
N VAL A 239 -3.19 -4.51 -14.45
CA VAL A 239 -2.27 -5.32 -13.63
C VAL A 239 -1.49 -4.38 -12.73
N LYS A 240 -1.41 -4.73 -11.44
CA LYS A 240 -0.74 -3.93 -10.41
C LYS A 240 0.58 -4.58 -10.00
N ILE A 241 1.57 -3.77 -9.64
CA ILE A 241 2.88 -4.22 -9.19
C ILE A 241 3.17 -3.77 -7.76
N ASN A 242 3.96 -4.56 -7.04
CA ASN A 242 4.40 -4.28 -5.68
C ASN A 242 5.92 -4.11 -5.63
N ALA A 243 6.41 -3.15 -4.85
CA ALA A 243 7.82 -3.02 -4.52
C ALA A 243 8.08 -3.38 -3.05
N ASN A 244 9.08 -4.23 -2.80
CA ASN A 244 9.50 -4.55 -1.44
C ASN A 244 10.61 -3.59 -1.00
N ILE A 245 10.43 -2.99 0.17
CA ILE A 245 11.43 -2.20 0.89
C ILE A 245 11.61 -2.78 2.29
N GLY A 246 12.34 -2.09 3.15
CA GLY A 246 12.50 -2.45 4.54
C GLY A 246 13.96 -2.48 4.95
N ASN A 247 14.17 -2.15 6.22
CA ASN A 247 15.48 -2.17 6.83
C ASN A 247 15.92 -3.61 7.14
N SER A 248 17.21 -3.78 7.37
CA SER A 248 17.74 -5.03 7.90
C SER A 248 18.62 -4.73 9.09
N ALA A 249 18.89 -5.74 9.92
CA ALA A 249 19.82 -5.63 11.05
C ALA A 249 21.25 -5.16 10.65
N VAL A 250 21.58 -5.11 9.36
CA VAL A 250 22.93 -4.83 8.83
C VAL A 250 22.99 -3.54 8.03
N ALA A 251 21.86 -3.00 7.55
CA ALA A 251 21.85 -1.85 6.65
C ALA A 251 20.51 -1.08 6.63
N SER A 252 20.63 0.20 6.25
CA SER A 252 19.58 1.20 6.02
C SER A 252 19.17 2.06 7.22
N SER A 253 18.68 3.27 6.92
CA SER A 253 18.13 4.23 7.88
C SER A 253 16.67 4.57 7.54
N ILE A 254 15.97 5.21 8.47
CA ILE A 254 14.56 5.65 8.26
C ILE A 254 14.44 6.54 7.01
N GLU A 255 15.37 7.47 6.83
CA GLU A 255 15.40 8.38 5.68
C GLU A 255 15.56 7.62 4.36
N GLU A 256 16.42 6.60 4.33
CA GLU A 256 16.59 5.75 3.16
C GLU A 256 15.35 4.91 2.87
N GLU A 257 14.65 4.40 3.89
CA GLU A 257 13.41 3.63 3.68
C GLU A 257 12.28 4.50 3.10
N VAL A 258 12.13 5.73 3.60
CA VAL A 258 11.17 6.68 3.03
C VAL A 258 11.52 7.03 1.59
N GLU A 259 12.80 7.27 1.29
CA GLU A 259 13.21 7.56 -0.08
C GLU A 259 13.01 6.36 -1.02
N LYS A 260 13.28 5.12 -0.56
CA LYS A 260 12.98 3.91 -1.34
C LYS A 260 11.50 3.77 -1.65
N MET A 261 10.63 4.05 -0.68
CA MET A 261 9.16 4.06 -0.91
C MET A 261 8.80 5.11 -1.98
N ARG A 262 9.26 6.35 -1.83
CA ARG A 262 8.96 7.44 -2.77
C ARG A 262 9.49 7.16 -4.17
N TRP A 263 10.69 6.60 -4.25
CA TRP A 263 11.30 6.17 -5.49
C TRP A 263 10.49 5.06 -6.18
N ALA A 264 10.09 4.04 -5.44
CA ALA A 264 9.27 2.96 -5.97
C ALA A 264 7.92 3.48 -6.50
N ALA A 265 7.22 4.29 -5.72
CA ALA A 265 5.94 4.88 -6.10
C ALA A 265 6.08 5.78 -7.35
N LYS A 266 7.16 6.57 -7.44
CA LYS A 266 7.46 7.40 -8.62
C LYS A 266 7.62 6.58 -9.90
N TRP A 267 8.22 5.40 -9.81
CA TRP A 267 8.48 4.54 -10.96
C TRP A 267 7.37 3.52 -11.26
N GLY A 268 6.22 3.65 -10.61
CA GLY A 268 5.02 2.88 -10.95
C GLY A 268 4.67 1.77 -9.96
N ALA A 269 5.30 1.70 -8.78
CA ALA A 269 4.87 0.75 -7.76
C ALA A 269 3.45 1.12 -7.27
N ASP A 270 2.48 0.25 -7.52
CA ASP A 270 1.08 0.46 -7.12
C ASP A 270 0.84 0.19 -5.65
N THR A 271 1.69 -0.63 -5.04
CA THR A 271 1.73 -0.93 -3.61
C THR A 271 3.18 -1.09 -3.17
N VAL A 272 3.43 -0.91 -1.88
CA VAL A 272 4.76 -1.13 -1.29
C VAL A 272 4.62 -2.03 -0.07
N MET A 273 5.54 -2.97 0.12
CA MET A 273 5.61 -3.73 1.37
C MET A 273 6.82 -3.32 2.19
N ASP A 274 6.57 -2.99 3.46
CA ASP A 274 7.62 -2.86 4.46
C ASP A 274 7.95 -4.26 5.02
N LEU A 275 9.11 -4.78 4.62
CA LEU A 275 9.65 -6.06 5.07
C LEU A 275 10.80 -5.89 6.06
N SER A 276 10.84 -4.74 6.76
CA SER A 276 11.82 -4.40 7.78
C SER A 276 12.01 -5.51 8.82
N THR A 277 13.26 -5.75 9.21
CA THR A 277 13.64 -6.69 10.28
C THR A 277 14.74 -6.13 11.15
N GLY A 278 14.75 -6.51 12.43
CA GLY A 278 15.65 -5.97 13.44
C GLY A 278 15.03 -4.81 14.23
N ARG A 279 15.82 -3.74 14.45
CA ARG A 279 15.42 -2.61 15.32
C ARG A 279 14.62 -1.55 14.58
N ASN A 280 13.91 -0.72 15.35
CA ASN A 280 13.17 0.45 14.88
C ASN A 280 12.09 0.15 13.81
N ILE A 281 11.56 -1.08 13.75
CA ILE A 281 10.55 -1.48 12.76
C ILE A 281 9.30 -0.61 12.87
N HIS A 282 8.78 -0.40 14.09
CA HIS A 282 7.60 0.43 14.32
C HIS A 282 7.81 1.87 13.86
N ALA A 283 8.90 2.50 14.31
CA ALA A 283 9.23 3.89 13.96
C ALA A 283 9.42 4.06 12.45
N THR A 284 10.19 3.17 11.81
CA THR A 284 10.44 3.18 10.36
C THR A 284 9.13 3.11 9.57
N ARG A 285 8.24 2.17 9.94
CA ARG A 285 6.94 2.00 9.31
C ARG A 285 6.04 3.21 9.45
N GLU A 286 6.07 3.87 10.61
CA GLU A 286 5.32 5.12 10.83
C GLU A 286 5.73 6.20 9.83
N TRP A 287 7.03 6.39 9.63
CA TRP A 287 7.56 7.31 8.62
C TRP A 287 7.13 6.93 7.20
N ILE A 288 7.15 5.64 6.85
CA ILE A 288 6.72 5.14 5.55
C ILE A 288 5.22 5.44 5.33
N LEU A 289 4.35 5.03 6.25
CA LEU A 289 2.89 5.17 6.15
C LEU A 289 2.47 6.62 6.01
N ARG A 290 3.00 7.51 6.86
CA ARG A 290 2.65 8.94 6.83
C ARG A 290 3.11 9.64 5.56
N ASN A 291 4.02 9.05 4.80
CA ASN A 291 4.54 9.61 3.56
C ASN A 291 4.09 8.83 2.32
N SER A 292 3.33 7.74 2.47
CA SER A 292 2.95 6.87 1.36
C SER A 292 1.64 7.30 0.72
N PRO A 293 1.61 7.56 -0.60
CA PRO A 293 0.35 7.74 -1.33
C PRO A 293 -0.25 6.40 -1.79
N VAL A 294 0.48 5.29 -1.63
CA VAL A 294 0.09 3.95 -2.10
C VAL A 294 -0.14 3.01 -0.93
N PRO A 295 -0.91 1.91 -1.09
CA PRO A 295 -1.15 0.97 -0.01
C PRO A 295 0.15 0.34 0.49
N ILE A 296 0.28 0.26 1.82
CA ILE A 296 1.40 -0.36 2.50
C ILE A 296 1.00 -1.75 3.01
N GLY A 297 1.77 -2.76 2.63
CA GLY A 297 1.66 -4.10 3.15
C GLY A 297 2.77 -4.47 4.12
N THR A 298 2.51 -5.46 4.98
CA THR A 298 3.53 -6.02 5.86
C THR A 298 3.41 -7.53 5.98
N VAL A 299 4.38 -8.13 6.66
CA VAL A 299 4.35 -9.52 7.14
C VAL A 299 4.40 -9.47 8.67
N PRO A 300 3.26 -9.44 9.39
CA PRO A 300 3.24 -9.18 10.83
C PRO A 300 4.10 -10.15 11.67
N ILE A 301 4.30 -11.38 11.18
CA ILE A 301 5.14 -12.38 11.87
C ILE A 301 6.61 -11.94 11.98
N TYR A 302 7.10 -11.05 11.11
CA TYR A 302 8.48 -10.54 11.20
C TYR A 302 8.69 -9.67 12.43
N GLN A 303 7.80 -8.71 12.68
CA GLN A 303 7.88 -7.89 13.89
C GLN A 303 7.58 -8.72 15.14
N ALA A 304 6.59 -9.62 15.09
CA ALA A 304 6.30 -10.52 16.21
C ALA A 304 7.51 -11.39 16.58
N LEU A 305 8.30 -11.82 15.60
CA LEU A 305 9.53 -12.59 15.83
C LEU A 305 10.61 -11.75 16.53
N GLU A 306 10.76 -10.47 16.19
CA GLU A 306 11.69 -9.57 16.89
C GLU A 306 11.25 -9.32 18.34
N LYS A 307 9.93 -9.24 18.61
CA LYS A 307 9.38 -9.14 19.97
C LYS A 307 9.77 -10.33 20.86
N VAL A 308 10.11 -11.48 20.27
CA VAL A 308 10.60 -12.68 20.97
C VAL A 308 12.09 -12.95 20.72
N ASN A 309 12.86 -11.93 20.35
CA ASN A 309 14.30 -12.01 20.12
C ASN A 309 14.71 -13.09 19.10
N GLY A 310 13.95 -13.25 18.01
CA GLY A 310 14.29 -14.19 16.95
C GLY A 310 13.94 -15.66 17.25
N ARG A 311 13.38 -15.97 18.43
CA ARG A 311 13.05 -17.34 18.83
C ARG A 311 11.64 -17.68 18.39
N ALA A 312 11.53 -18.34 17.22
CA ALA A 312 10.24 -18.73 16.66
C ALA A 312 9.38 -19.53 17.65
N GLU A 313 9.97 -20.41 18.44
CA GLU A 313 9.31 -21.21 19.48
C GLU A 313 8.63 -20.40 20.59
N ASP A 314 9.06 -19.15 20.82
CA ASP A 314 8.49 -18.26 21.84
C ASP A 314 7.29 -17.46 21.32
N LEU A 315 6.95 -17.58 20.03
CA LEU A 315 5.78 -16.91 19.47
C LEU A 315 4.49 -17.46 20.09
N THR A 316 3.58 -16.54 20.44
CA THR A 316 2.24 -16.85 20.93
C THR A 316 1.19 -16.05 20.15
N TRP A 317 -0.07 -16.49 20.28
CA TRP A 317 -1.20 -15.74 19.75
C TRP A 317 -1.26 -14.33 20.31
N GLU A 318 -1.00 -14.13 21.60
CA GLU A 318 -1.10 -12.84 22.27
C GLU A 318 -0.10 -11.82 21.70
N ILE A 319 1.14 -12.25 21.44
CA ILE A 319 2.17 -11.40 20.82
C ILE A 319 1.79 -11.05 19.39
N TYR A 320 1.28 -12.03 18.63
CA TYR A 320 0.85 -11.81 17.26
C TYR A 320 -0.36 -10.88 17.18
N ARG A 321 -1.35 -11.07 18.06
CA ARG A 321 -2.55 -10.23 18.20
C ARG A 321 -2.19 -8.78 18.50
N ASP A 322 -1.28 -8.57 19.45
CA ASP A 322 -0.74 -7.24 19.78
C ASP A 322 -0.10 -6.59 18.55
N THR A 323 0.72 -7.32 17.81
CA THR A 323 1.35 -6.82 16.57
C THR A 323 0.33 -6.50 15.46
N LEU A 324 -0.75 -7.29 15.32
CA LEU A 324 -1.81 -6.97 14.35
C LEU A 324 -2.50 -5.64 14.68
N ILE A 325 -2.88 -5.44 15.94
CA ILE A 325 -3.54 -4.21 16.41
C ILE A 325 -2.60 -3.02 16.24
N GLU A 326 -1.34 -3.15 16.66
CA GLU A 326 -0.32 -2.13 16.48
C GLU A 326 -0.23 -1.66 15.02
N GLN A 327 -0.12 -2.59 14.07
CA GLN A 327 0.03 -2.25 12.66
C GLN A 327 -1.28 -1.73 12.03
N ALA A 328 -2.42 -2.24 12.48
CA ALA A 328 -3.73 -1.76 12.03
C ALA A 328 -4.00 -0.31 12.47
N GLU A 329 -3.61 0.05 13.70
CA GLU A 329 -3.68 1.42 14.22
C GLU A 329 -2.75 2.38 13.48
N GLN A 330 -1.57 1.90 13.04
CA GLN A 330 -0.67 2.71 12.21
C GLN A 330 -1.23 2.98 10.82
N GLY A 331 -2.08 2.08 10.29
CA GLY A 331 -2.66 2.19 8.95
C GLY A 331 -2.09 1.22 7.92
N VAL A 332 -1.53 0.08 8.30
CA VAL A 332 -1.15 -0.94 7.31
C VAL A 332 -2.41 -1.43 6.58
N ASP A 333 -2.37 -1.43 5.24
CA ASP A 333 -3.55 -1.70 4.40
C ASP A 333 -3.79 -3.18 4.14
N TYR A 334 -2.74 -4.00 4.19
CA TYR A 334 -2.86 -5.44 4.02
C TYR A 334 -1.76 -6.25 4.72
N PHE A 335 -2.12 -7.44 5.18
CA PHE A 335 -1.22 -8.34 5.87
C PHE A 335 -0.99 -9.62 5.08
N THR A 336 0.27 -10.00 4.90
CA THR A 336 0.62 -11.35 4.44
C THR A 336 0.67 -12.29 5.64
N ILE A 337 -0.33 -13.16 5.77
CA ILE A 337 -0.50 -14.09 6.90
C ILE A 337 -0.34 -15.52 6.42
N HIS A 338 0.59 -16.26 7.04
CA HIS A 338 0.96 -17.62 6.62
C HIS A 338 0.10 -18.70 7.31
N ALA A 339 -1.22 -18.50 7.38
CA ALA A 339 -2.16 -19.44 8.01
C ALA A 339 -2.29 -20.78 7.24
N GLY A 340 -1.88 -20.83 5.97
CA GLY A 340 -1.88 -22.06 5.17
C GLY A 340 -0.74 -23.05 5.45
N VAL A 341 0.24 -22.68 6.29
CA VAL A 341 1.35 -23.56 6.67
C VAL A 341 0.91 -24.48 7.80
N LEU A 342 0.19 -25.55 7.46
CA LEU A 342 -0.36 -26.49 8.44
C LEU A 342 0.67 -27.52 8.86
N LEU A 343 0.62 -27.97 10.12
CA LEU A 343 1.56 -28.94 10.70
C LEU A 343 1.72 -30.17 9.80
N ARG A 344 0.58 -30.72 9.32
CA ARG A 344 0.54 -31.89 8.43
C ARG A 344 1.19 -31.68 7.06
N PHE A 345 1.39 -30.43 6.63
CA PHE A 345 2.02 -30.11 5.35
C PHE A 345 3.55 -29.98 5.46
N VAL A 346 4.10 -29.75 6.66
CA VAL A 346 5.54 -29.60 6.85
C VAL A 346 6.33 -30.83 6.34
N PRO A 347 5.95 -32.08 6.65
CA PRO A 347 6.66 -33.26 6.13
C PRO A 347 6.65 -33.39 4.60
N MET A 348 5.64 -32.85 3.91
CA MET A 348 5.56 -32.87 2.44
C MET A 348 6.69 -32.06 1.79
N THR A 349 7.37 -31.21 2.55
CA THR A 349 8.48 -30.38 2.06
C THR A 349 9.85 -31.06 2.17
N ALA A 350 9.95 -32.22 2.84
CA ALA A 350 11.22 -32.89 3.12
C ALA A 350 11.99 -33.33 1.85
N ALA A 351 11.28 -33.68 0.78
CA ALA A 351 11.87 -34.12 -0.48
C ALA A 351 12.12 -32.97 -1.48
N ARG A 352 11.85 -31.71 -1.11
CA ARG A 352 12.08 -30.56 -2.00
C ARG A 352 13.57 -30.26 -2.10
N ALA A 353 14.04 -29.97 -3.31
CA ALA A 353 15.42 -29.58 -3.57
C ALA A 353 15.86 -28.34 -2.76
N THR A 354 14.95 -27.40 -2.51
CA THR A 354 15.23 -26.12 -1.83
C THR A 354 14.41 -25.90 -0.55
N GLY A 355 13.70 -26.94 -0.07
CA GLY A 355 12.91 -26.87 1.16
C GLY A 355 11.82 -25.80 1.17
N ILE A 356 11.73 -25.04 2.28
CA ILE A 356 10.79 -23.93 2.47
C ILE A 356 11.55 -22.61 2.34
N VAL A 357 11.36 -21.92 1.21
CA VAL A 357 12.05 -20.66 0.88
C VAL A 357 11.29 -19.41 1.33
N SER A 358 10.02 -19.54 1.74
CA SER A 358 9.29 -18.43 2.37
C SER A 358 9.81 -18.23 3.80
N ARG A 359 10.28 -17.02 4.11
CA ARG A 359 10.75 -16.65 5.45
C ARG A 359 9.63 -16.76 6.49
N GLY A 360 8.45 -16.20 6.22
CA GLY A 360 7.30 -16.33 7.11
C GLY A 360 6.83 -17.78 7.24
N GLY A 361 6.85 -18.53 6.15
CA GLY A 361 6.49 -19.94 6.16
C GLY A 361 7.47 -20.82 6.95
N SER A 362 8.77 -20.55 6.89
CA SER A 362 9.78 -21.30 7.65
C SER A 362 9.72 -21.00 9.15
N ILE A 363 9.39 -19.76 9.54
CA ILE A 363 9.10 -19.39 10.94
C ILE A 363 7.93 -20.23 11.47
N MET A 364 6.81 -20.26 10.74
CA MET A 364 5.63 -21.03 11.16
C MET A 364 5.88 -22.54 11.18
N ALA A 365 6.64 -23.06 10.21
CA ALA A 365 7.03 -24.47 10.21
C ALA A 365 7.89 -24.82 11.44
N LYS A 366 8.86 -23.97 11.80
CA LYS A 366 9.68 -24.16 13.01
C LYS A 366 8.83 -24.14 14.27
N TRP A 367 7.88 -23.20 14.39
CA TRP A 367 6.96 -23.13 15.53
C TRP A 367 6.11 -24.40 15.64
N CYS A 368 5.50 -24.85 14.53
CA CYS A 368 4.66 -26.05 14.51
C CYS A 368 5.43 -27.30 14.94
N LEU A 369 6.68 -27.46 14.47
CA LEU A 369 7.53 -28.60 14.83
C LEU A 369 8.00 -28.56 16.29
N SER A 370 8.29 -27.36 16.82
CA SER A 370 8.78 -27.20 18.19
C SER A 370 7.70 -27.53 19.22
N HIS A 371 6.45 -27.16 18.94
CA HIS A 371 5.32 -27.39 19.83
C HIS A 371 4.53 -28.66 19.53
N HIS A 372 4.73 -29.25 18.34
CA HIS A 372 3.89 -30.31 17.79
C HIS A 372 2.39 -29.97 17.84
N LYS A 373 2.07 -28.71 17.51
CA LYS A 373 0.71 -28.16 17.48
C LYS A 373 0.38 -27.60 16.09
N GLU A 374 -0.91 -27.53 15.79
CA GLU A 374 -1.37 -26.88 14.55
C GLU A 374 -1.08 -25.37 14.60
N ASN A 375 -0.80 -24.80 13.43
CA ASN A 375 -0.46 -23.40 13.23
C ASN A 375 -1.46 -22.46 13.92
N PHE A 376 -1.01 -21.67 14.90
CA PHE A 376 -1.90 -20.80 15.66
C PHE A 376 -2.57 -19.72 14.78
N LEU A 377 -1.96 -19.31 13.66
CA LEU A 377 -2.57 -18.39 12.70
C LEU A 377 -3.77 -19.03 11.98
N TYR A 378 -3.75 -20.35 11.82
CA TYR A 378 -4.87 -21.11 11.29
C TYR A 378 -5.98 -21.28 12.34
N THR A 379 -5.61 -21.60 13.59
CA THR A 379 -6.60 -21.85 14.64
C THR A 379 -7.28 -20.58 15.15
N HIS A 380 -6.62 -19.41 15.04
CA HIS A 380 -7.16 -18.09 15.38
C HIS A 380 -7.57 -17.27 14.16
N TRP A 381 -7.87 -17.93 13.02
CA TRP A 381 -8.20 -17.22 11.78
C TRP A 381 -9.43 -16.30 11.92
N ASP A 382 -10.43 -16.74 12.68
CA ASP A 382 -11.64 -15.94 12.93
C ASP A 382 -11.31 -14.70 13.78
N ASP A 383 -10.50 -14.85 14.83
CA ASP A 383 -10.04 -13.71 15.65
C ASP A 383 -9.22 -12.70 14.83
N ILE A 384 -8.37 -13.19 13.90
CA ILE A 384 -7.62 -12.35 12.96
C ILE A 384 -8.60 -11.55 12.07
N CYS A 385 -9.63 -12.21 11.54
CA CYS A 385 -10.63 -11.56 10.69
C CYS A 385 -11.43 -10.51 11.46
N GLU A 386 -11.77 -10.75 12.73
CA GLU A 386 -12.45 -9.78 13.59
C GLU A 386 -11.61 -8.53 13.81
N ILE A 387 -10.31 -8.68 14.05
CA ILE A 387 -9.39 -7.54 14.17
C ILE A 387 -9.30 -6.78 12.85
N MET A 388 -9.05 -7.46 11.74
CA MET A 388 -8.88 -6.82 10.44
C MET A 388 -10.14 -6.11 9.95
N ALA A 389 -11.34 -6.62 10.28
CA ALA A 389 -12.60 -6.00 9.88
C ALA A 389 -12.91 -4.68 10.62
N ALA A 390 -12.20 -4.40 11.73
CA ALA A 390 -12.36 -3.20 12.52
C ALA A 390 -11.56 -1.99 11.99
N TYR A 391 -10.74 -2.16 10.94
CA TYR A 391 -9.85 -1.13 10.40
C TYR A 391 -9.87 -1.05 8.87
#